data_AF-A0A659UI50-F1
#
_entry.id   AF-A0A659UI50-F1
#
_cell.length_a   1.000
_cell.length_b   1.000
_cell.length_c   1.000
_cell.angle_alpha   90.00
_cell.angle_beta   90.00
_cell.angle_gamma   90.00
#
_symmetry.space_group_name_H-M   'P 1'
#
loop_
_entity.id
_entity.type
_entity.pdbx_description
1 polymer ?
#
loop_
_entity_poly.entity_id
_entity_poly.type
_entity_poly.pdbx_seq_one_letter_code
_entity_poly.pdbx_strand_id
1 'polypeptide(L)'
;VTLTTTGGVSLSVDPVTLTTVPAADSTATTWTPTYSSSGAHTIAETGSSTALTAPGADLVSVHLAGTKGGSNRFANGNYQATVTLRCE
;
A
#
# COMPACT_ATOMS: atom_id res chain seq x y z
N VAL A 1 -0.87 -1.11 10.94
CA VAL A 1 -1.09 -2.54 11.30
C VAL A 1 0.09 -2.98 12.15
N THR A 2 -0.14 -3.71 13.25
CA THR A 2 0.96 -4.33 14.00
C THR A 2 1.24 -5.71 13.41
N LEU A 3 2.48 -5.96 13.00
CA LEU A 3 2.96 -7.22 12.46
C LEU A 3 3.97 -7.82 13.43
N THR A 4 3.90 -9.11 13.69
CA THR A 4 4.93 -9.83 14.45
C THR A 4 5.41 -11.00 13.61
N THR A 5 6.73 -11.05 13.38
CA THR A 5 7.37 -12.08 12.55
C THR A 5 8.38 -12.87 13.37
N THR A 6 8.61 -14.13 12.97
CA THR A 6 9.70 -14.97 13.45
C THR A 6 11.03 -14.71 12.71
N GLY A 7 11.00 -13.88 11.66
CA GLY A 7 12.10 -13.72 10.71
C GLY A 7 12.09 -14.78 9.62
N GLY A 8 12.83 -14.53 8.54
CA GLY A 8 12.92 -15.39 7.36
C GLY A 8 11.77 -15.23 6.34
N VAL A 9 11.05 -14.11 6.41
CA VAL A 9 9.89 -13.80 5.55
C VAL A 9 10.16 -12.54 4.73
N SER A 10 9.33 -12.29 3.72
CA SER A 10 9.29 -11.06 2.96
C SER A 10 8.01 -10.30 3.22
N LEU A 11 8.16 -9.00 3.52
CA LEU A 11 7.05 -8.07 3.58
C LEU A 11 6.88 -7.41 2.20
N SER A 12 5.67 -7.41 1.66
CA SER A 12 5.37 -6.78 0.38
C SER A 12 3.93 -6.27 0.34
N VAL A 13 3.65 -5.39 -0.62
CA VAL A 13 2.31 -4.86 -0.88
C VAL A 13 1.92 -5.15 -2.32
N ASP A 14 0.71 -5.68 -2.51
CA ASP A 14 0.21 -6.00 -3.85
C ASP A 14 -0.29 -4.76 -4.58
N PRO A 15 -0.20 -4.72 -5.92
CA PRO A 15 -0.90 -3.74 -6.73
C PRO A 15 -2.41 -3.76 -6.46
N VAL A 16 -3.05 -2.58 -6.48
CA VAL A 16 -4.51 -2.48 -6.39
C VAL A 16 -5.14 -2.91 -7.71
N THR A 17 -5.99 -3.93 -7.66
CA THR A 17 -6.68 -4.47 -8.86
C THR A 17 -8.15 -4.10 -8.94
N LEU A 18 -8.78 -3.78 -7.81
CA LEU A 18 -10.19 -3.40 -7.73
C LEU A 18 -10.35 -2.05 -7.02
N THR A 19 -11.05 -1.14 -7.69
CA THR A 19 -11.40 0.16 -7.12
C THR A 19 -12.85 0.53 -7.40
N THR A 20 -13.41 1.36 -6.52
CA THR A 20 -14.64 2.10 -6.76
C THR A 20 -14.26 3.55 -6.94
N VAL A 21 -14.74 4.17 -8.02
CA VAL A 21 -14.60 5.62 -8.26
C VAL A 21 -15.99 6.22 -8.49
N PRO A 22 -16.22 7.50 -8.18
CA PRO A 22 -17.46 8.18 -8.50
C PRO A 22 -17.74 8.13 -10.00
N ALA A 23 -19.00 7.95 -10.41
CA ALA A 23 -19.38 7.87 -11.82
C ALA A 23 -19.02 9.13 -12.64
N ALA A 24 -18.99 10.30 -11.99
CA ALA A 24 -18.56 11.56 -12.60
C ALA A 24 -17.05 11.61 -12.84
N ASP A 25 -16.28 10.70 -12.25
CA ASP A 25 -14.83 10.64 -12.38
C ASP A 25 -14.42 9.72 -13.53
N SER A 26 -14.50 10.26 -14.75
CA SER A 26 -14.30 9.51 -15.99
C SER A 26 -12.83 9.29 -16.37
N THR A 27 -11.90 9.98 -15.72
CA THR A 27 -10.48 9.85 -16.06
C THR A 27 -9.85 8.75 -15.24
N ALA A 28 -9.10 7.86 -15.90
CA ALA A 28 -8.41 6.76 -15.23
C ALA A 28 -7.50 7.26 -14.09
N THR A 29 -7.54 6.56 -12.97
CA THR A 29 -6.65 6.79 -11.82
C THR A 29 -5.76 5.57 -11.67
N THR A 30 -4.46 5.78 -11.66
CA THR A 30 -3.51 4.75 -11.24
C THR A 30 -3.36 4.82 -9.73
N TRP A 31 -3.70 3.73 -9.04
CA TRP A 31 -3.57 3.62 -7.59
C TRP A 31 -2.30 2.83 -7.25
N THR A 32 -1.35 3.50 -6.61
CA THR A 32 -0.05 2.94 -6.25
C THR A 32 0.02 2.77 -4.74
N PRO A 33 -0.06 1.54 -4.21
CA PRO A 33 0.15 1.28 -2.81
C PRO A 33 1.64 1.23 -2.49
N THR A 34 2.00 1.71 -1.30
CA THR A 34 3.33 1.60 -0.71
C THR A 34 3.18 1.23 0.77
N TYR A 35 4.26 0.82 1.40
CA TYR A 35 4.29 0.60 2.83
C TYR A 35 5.59 1.11 3.44
N SER A 36 5.56 1.41 4.73
CA SER A 36 6.73 1.66 5.57
C SER A 36 6.59 0.90 6.88
N SER A 37 7.71 0.69 7.57
CA SER A 37 7.74 -0.03 8.84
C SER A 37 8.63 0.68 9.84
N SER A 38 8.26 0.58 11.11
CA SER A 38 9.07 1.01 12.26
C SER A 38 8.91 0.01 13.40
N GLY A 39 9.93 -0.16 14.24
CA GLY A 39 9.96 -1.16 15.29
C GLY A 39 11.22 -2.01 15.21
N ALA A 40 11.07 -3.32 15.16
CA ALA A 40 12.19 -4.24 14.97
C ALA A 40 12.87 -4.07 13.61
N HIS A 41 12.10 -3.72 12.57
CA HIS A 41 12.55 -3.45 11.22
C HIS A 41 12.12 -2.06 10.78
N THR A 42 13.12 -1.22 10.47
CA THR A 42 12.88 0.11 9.88
C THR A 42 12.95 0.01 8.37
N ILE A 43 11.82 0.26 7.70
CA ILE A 43 11.70 0.22 6.25
C ILE A 43 11.19 1.59 5.80
N ALA A 44 12.01 2.29 5.02
CA ALA A 44 11.57 3.51 4.35
C ALA A 44 10.43 3.21 3.37
N GLU A 45 9.56 4.18 3.11
CA GLU A 45 8.40 3.97 2.24
C GLU A 45 8.80 3.37 0.88
N THR A 46 8.19 2.25 0.52
CA THR A 46 8.52 1.50 -0.68
C THR A 46 7.32 0.74 -1.22
N GLY A 47 7.32 0.47 -2.53
CA GLY A 47 6.42 -0.49 -3.17
C GLY A 47 7.08 -1.85 -3.45
N SER A 48 8.37 -2.00 -3.15
CA SER A 48 9.14 -3.22 -3.38
C SER A 48 9.12 -4.15 -2.17
N SER A 49 9.25 -5.45 -2.41
CA SER A 49 9.40 -6.45 -1.35
C SER A 49 10.68 -6.23 -0.53
N THR A 50 10.58 -6.40 0.79
CA THR A 50 11.71 -6.29 1.72
C THR A 50 11.79 -7.55 2.59
N ALA A 51 12.98 -8.16 2.65
CA ALA A 51 13.22 -9.31 3.51
C ALA A 51 13.33 -8.89 4.99
N LEU A 52 12.61 -9.60 5.86
CA LEU A 52 12.69 -9.49 7.33
C LEU A 52 13.46 -10.71 7.85
N THR A 53 14.75 -10.53 8.16
CA THR A 53 15.64 -11.66 8.48
C THR A 53 15.60 -12.08 9.95
N ALA A 54 15.10 -11.23 10.84
CA ALA A 54 15.07 -11.46 12.28
C ALA A 54 13.62 -11.46 12.82
N PRO A 55 13.37 -12.11 13.96
CA PRO A 55 12.07 -11.99 14.64
C PRO A 55 11.88 -10.58 15.20
N GLY A 56 10.63 -10.14 15.29
CA GLY A 56 10.33 -8.83 15.86
C GLY A 56 8.89 -8.38 15.64
N ALA A 57 8.52 -7.31 16.36
CA ALA A 57 7.25 -6.63 16.20
C ALA A 57 7.45 -5.28 15.51
N ASP A 58 6.60 -5.02 14.53
CA ASP A 58 6.65 -3.86 13.65
C ASP A 58 5.29 -3.15 13.60
N LEU A 59 5.33 -1.83 13.55
CA LEU A 59 4.20 -1.01 13.13
C LEU A 59 4.36 -0.72 11.63
N VAL A 60 3.53 -1.36 10.82
CA VAL A 60 3.47 -1.18 9.38
C VAL A 60 2.40 -0.15 9.01
N SER A 61 2.82 0.88 8.29
CA SER A 61 1.93 1.87 7.68
C SER A 61 1.78 1.56 6.20
N VAL A 62 0.54 1.54 5.72
CA VAL A 62 0.23 1.37 4.29
C VAL A 62 -0.26 2.71 3.77
N HIS A 63 0.31 3.15 2.66
CA HIS A 63 -0.10 4.37 1.97
C HIS A 63 -0.65 4.00 0.60
N LEU A 64 -1.59 4.81 0.12
CA LEU A 64 -2.20 4.62 -1.18
C LEU A 64 -2.28 5.96 -1.88
N ALA A 65 -1.52 6.10 -2.97
CA ALA A 65 -1.51 7.31 -3.79
C ALA A 65 -2.31 7.08 -5.07
N GLY A 66 -3.24 8.00 -5.37
CA GLY A 66 -3.96 8.01 -6.64
C GLY A 66 -3.38 9.07 -7.57
N THR A 67 -2.94 8.67 -8.76
CA THR A 67 -2.45 9.57 -9.81
C THR A 67 -3.41 9.56 -10.98
N LYS A 68 -3.86 10.75 -11.40
CA LYS A 68 -4.73 10.93 -12.56
C LYS A 68 -3.93 11.08 -13.84
N GLY A 69 -4.47 10.57 -14.94
CA GLY A 69 -4.07 11.05 -16.26
C GLY A 69 -4.71 12.42 -16.55
N GLY A 70 -4.14 13.21 -17.46
CA GLY A 70 -4.80 14.39 -18.01
C GLY A 70 -5.07 15.52 -17.00
N SER A 71 -6.34 15.92 -16.84
CA SER A 71 -6.76 17.17 -16.15
C SER A 71 -6.59 17.16 -14.61
N ASN A 72 -5.98 16.12 -14.04
CA ASN A 72 -5.57 16.04 -12.62
C ASN A 72 -6.64 16.49 -11.61
N ARG A 73 -7.91 16.13 -11.86
CA ARG A 73 -9.00 16.46 -10.93
C ARG A 73 -9.80 15.22 -10.58
N PHE A 74 -9.84 14.91 -9.30
CA PHE A 74 -10.78 13.96 -8.73
C PHE A 74 -12.18 14.58 -8.70
N ALA A 75 -13.19 13.81 -9.10
CA ALA A 75 -14.58 14.23 -8.89
C ALA A 75 -14.95 14.06 -7.42
N ASN A 76 -15.98 14.79 -6.98
CA ASN A 76 -16.53 14.57 -5.64
C ASN A 76 -17.24 13.20 -5.58
N GLY A 77 -17.09 12.50 -4.45
CA GLY A 77 -17.75 11.23 -4.18
C GLY A 77 -16.83 10.23 -3.47
N ASN A 78 -17.33 9.01 -3.33
CA ASN A 78 -16.64 7.96 -2.60
C ASN A 78 -15.64 7.23 -3.51
N TYR A 79 -14.40 7.15 -3.04
CA TYR A 79 -13.36 6.30 -3.60
C TYR A 79 -13.10 5.16 -2.63
N GLN A 80 -12.97 3.94 -3.16
CA GLN A 80 -12.61 2.77 -2.37
C GLN A 80 -11.59 1.93 -3.12
N ALA A 81 -10.65 1.34 -2.38
CA ALA A 81 -9.67 0.41 -2.88
C ALA A 81 -9.34 -0.60 -1.78
N THR A 82 -8.98 -1.82 -2.18
CA THR A 82 -8.44 -2.82 -1.26
C THR A 82 -6.95 -2.96 -1.51
N VAL A 83 -6.15 -2.84 -0.44
CA VAL A 83 -4.70 -3.06 -0.47
C VAL A 83 -4.38 -4.32 0.32
N THR A 84 -3.63 -5.24 -0.29
CA THR A 84 -3.19 -6.47 0.36
C THR A 84 -1.73 -6.33 0.76
N LEU A 85 -1.45 -6.48 2.05
CA LEU A 85 -0.11 -6.58 2.60
C LEU A 85 0.20 -8.07 2.83
N ARG A 86 1.30 -8.56 2.26
CA ARG A 86 1.75 -9.96 2.43
C ARG A 86 2.99 -10.01 3.31
N CYS A 87 2.99 -10.96 4.23
CA CYS A 87 4.14 -11.30 5.06
C CYS A 87 4.28 -12.82 4.98
N GLU A 88 5.14 -13.30 4.09
CA GLU A 88 5.28 -14.72 3.73
C GLU A 88 6.73 -15.11 3.45
#